data_AF-A0A959CTQ6-F1
#
_entry.id   AF-A0A959CTQ6-F1
#
_cell.length_a   1.000
_cell.length_b   1.000
_cell.length_c   1.000
_cell.angle_alpha   90.00
_cell.angle_beta   90.00
_cell.angle_gamma   90.00
#
_symmetry.space_group_name_H-M   'P 1'
#
loop_
_entity.id
_entity.type
_entity.pdbx_description
1 polymer ?
#
loop_
_entity_poly.entity_id
_entity_poly.type
_entity_poly.pdbx_seq_one_letter_code
_entity_poly.pdbx_strand_id
1 'polypeptide(L)'
;MKQRYAYFMIALIIAVSLLYGCREPREQEAPTPLFAEFYVRYLQAERELKAHASFFEGDSIQAATPKAFAEGAAFQGNSMEPRTLPGGTLRYTFEQPGTYADTFRFSFRDDLGRGRQVLVAMAPIDSFAVTGGQASKSSGMALYARGGKLERGESMILLFNDEKNQAATIMLTGPSAGENYRIPAAKVEKLSSGKNTLYLVKKKRATQKEDGLSALTDIEFYTNTIEVEVTD
;
A
#
# COMPACT_ATOMS: atom_id res chain seq x y z
N MET A 1 5.89 -58.52 57.03
CA MET A 1 4.75 -58.02 56.20
C MET A 1 4.97 -56.59 55.68
N LYS A 2 5.41 -55.62 56.50
CA LYS A 2 5.57 -54.20 56.09
C LYS A 2 6.52 -53.95 54.90
N GLN A 3 7.56 -54.75 54.74
CA GLN A 3 8.57 -54.55 53.69
C GLN A 3 8.07 -54.92 52.29
N ARG A 4 7.11 -55.86 52.16
CA ARG A 4 6.52 -56.26 50.87
C ARG A 4 5.56 -55.21 50.30
N TYR A 5 4.91 -54.44 51.16
CA TYR A 5 4.04 -53.33 50.74
C TYR A 5 4.81 -52.15 50.16
N ALA A 6 6.03 -51.89 50.67
CA ALA A 6 6.89 -50.82 50.16
C ALA A 6 7.34 -51.08 48.72
N TYR A 7 7.76 -52.30 48.40
CA TYR A 7 8.14 -52.67 47.02
C TYR A 7 6.96 -52.66 46.04
N PHE A 8 5.77 -53.03 46.52
CA PHE A 8 4.55 -52.98 45.69
C PHE A 8 4.14 -51.54 45.35
N MET A 9 4.21 -50.62 46.33
CA MET A 9 3.91 -49.20 46.10
C MET A 9 4.95 -48.53 45.17
N ILE A 10 6.24 -48.88 45.29
CA ILE A 10 7.27 -48.35 44.40
C ILE A 10 7.08 -48.87 42.97
N ALA A 11 6.75 -50.15 42.80
CA ALA A 11 6.46 -50.72 41.48
C ALA A 11 5.23 -50.06 40.82
N LEU A 12 4.21 -49.72 41.61
CA LEU A 12 3.00 -49.04 41.12
C LEU A 12 3.29 -47.60 40.66
N ILE A 13 4.13 -46.85 41.39
CA ILE A 13 4.51 -45.47 41.03
C ILE A 13 5.35 -45.48 39.74
N ILE A 14 6.28 -46.43 39.60
CA ILE A 14 7.09 -46.56 38.37
C ILE A 14 6.19 -46.92 37.17
N ALA A 15 5.22 -47.83 37.35
CA ALA A 15 4.28 -48.18 36.29
C ALA A 15 3.38 -47.01 35.85
N VAL A 16 2.95 -46.15 36.78
CA VAL A 16 2.13 -44.96 36.47
C VAL A 16 2.97 -43.88 35.77
N SER A 17 4.25 -43.73 36.12
CA SER A 17 5.13 -42.75 35.46
C SER A 17 5.46 -43.10 34.01
N LEU A 18 5.38 -44.37 33.61
CA LEU A 18 5.57 -44.80 32.23
C LEU A 18 4.34 -44.54 31.32
N LEU A 19 3.16 -44.24 31.90
CA LEU A 19 1.96 -43.85 31.15
C LEU A 19 1.89 -42.34 30.85
N TYR A 20 2.80 -41.54 31.41
CA TYR A 20 3.03 -40.14 31.01
C TYR A 20 4.08 -40.03 29.89
N GLY A 21 4.35 -41.13 29.18
CA GLY A 21 5.18 -41.17 27.99
C GLY A 21 4.62 -40.26 26.90
N CYS A 22 5.44 -39.26 26.53
CA CYS A 22 5.43 -38.47 25.31
C CYS A 22 4.10 -38.45 24.53
N ARG A 23 3.25 -37.46 24.84
CA ARG A 23 2.45 -36.88 23.76
C ARG A 23 3.45 -36.27 22.78
N GLU A 24 3.58 -36.86 21.60
CA GLU A 24 4.23 -36.18 20.48
C GLU A 24 3.64 -34.77 20.41
N PRO A 25 4.48 -33.71 20.37
CA PRO A 25 3.99 -32.38 20.15
C PRO A 25 3.23 -32.43 18.82
N ARG A 26 1.90 -32.27 18.91
CA ARG A 26 1.00 -32.25 17.76
C ARG A 26 1.61 -31.25 16.79
N GLU A 27 2.06 -31.73 15.65
CA GLU A 27 2.69 -30.92 14.62
C GLU A 27 1.66 -29.85 14.23
N GLN A 28 1.86 -28.65 14.75
CA GLN A 28 0.94 -27.56 14.56
C GLN A 28 1.15 -27.12 13.12
N GLU A 29 0.23 -27.50 12.23
CA GLU A 29 0.28 -27.12 10.82
C GLU A 29 0.62 -25.63 10.73
N ALA A 30 1.69 -25.33 9.98
CA ALA A 30 2.13 -23.96 9.81
C ALA A 30 0.94 -23.14 9.26
N PRO A 31 0.68 -21.93 9.81
CA PRO A 31 -0.43 -21.13 9.33
C PRO A 31 -0.26 -20.85 7.84
N THR A 32 -1.33 -21.05 7.07
CA THR A 32 -1.35 -20.76 5.63
C THR A 32 -0.94 -19.31 5.39
N PRO A 33 -0.02 -19.03 4.44
CA PRO A 33 0.40 -17.66 4.18
C PRO A 33 -0.76 -16.74 3.83
N LEU A 34 -0.75 -15.54 4.41
CA LEU A 34 -1.72 -14.49 4.16
C LEU A 34 -1.10 -13.43 3.24
N PHE A 35 -1.80 -13.09 2.17
CA PHE A 35 -1.49 -11.97 1.30
C PHE A 35 -2.53 -10.87 1.45
N ALA A 36 -2.10 -9.62 1.38
CA ALA A 36 -3.00 -8.49 1.41
C ALA A 36 -2.60 -7.42 0.40
N GLU A 37 -3.59 -6.72 -0.13
CA GLU A 37 -3.40 -5.55 -0.98
C GLU A 37 -4.07 -4.36 -0.31
N PHE A 38 -3.31 -3.29 -0.06
CA PHE A 38 -3.79 -2.04 0.50
C PHE A 38 -3.55 -0.92 -0.49
N TYR A 39 -4.58 -0.12 -0.73
CA TYR A 39 -4.51 1.02 -1.65
C TYR A 39 -5.05 2.27 -0.97
N VAL A 40 -4.36 3.39 -1.12
CA VAL A 40 -4.81 4.72 -0.69
C VAL A 40 -4.72 5.69 -1.85
N ARG A 41 -5.76 6.48 -2.07
CA ARG A 41 -5.77 7.59 -3.01
C ARG A 41 -6.28 8.84 -2.35
N TYR A 42 -5.56 9.94 -2.54
CA TYR A 42 -6.01 11.26 -2.16
C TYR A 42 -6.12 12.18 -3.38
N LEU A 43 -7.26 12.86 -3.50
CA LEU A 43 -7.51 13.86 -4.51
C LEU A 43 -7.51 15.25 -3.85
N GLN A 44 -6.48 16.06 -4.10
CA GLN A 44 -6.29 17.35 -3.41
C GLN A 44 -7.39 18.37 -3.74
N ALA A 45 -7.84 18.42 -5.00
CA ALA A 45 -8.85 19.38 -5.44
C ALA A 45 -10.21 19.12 -4.77
N GLU A 46 -10.62 17.86 -4.70
CA GLU A 46 -11.87 17.41 -4.09
C GLU A 46 -11.74 17.23 -2.56
N ARG A 47 -10.51 17.24 -2.03
CA ARG A 47 -10.19 16.86 -0.65
C ARG A 47 -10.81 15.52 -0.28
N GLU A 48 -10.70 14.56 -1.20
CA GLU A 48 -11.32 13.24 -1.08
C GLU A 48 -10.26 12.18 -0.81
N LEU A 49 -10.54 11.32 0.18
CA LEU A 49 -9.70 10.19 0.54
C LEU A 49 -10.43 8.88 0.25
N LYS A 50 -9.76 8.01 -0.51
CA LYS A 50 -10.22 6.66 -0.87
C LYS A 50 -9.23 5.64 -0.38
N ALA A 51 -9.72 4.56 0.20
CA ALA A 51 -8.89 3.45 0.66
C ALA A 51 -9.54 2.11 0.35
N HIS A 52 -8.73 1.13 -0.06
CA HIS A 52 -9.15 -0.24 -0.30
C HIS A 52 -8.27 -1.24 0.44
N ALA A 53 -8.87 -2.35 0.85
CA ALA A 53 -8.15 -3.54 1.31
C ALA A 53 -8.74 -4.80 0.68
N SER A 54 -7.89 -5.74 0.29
CA SER A 54 -8.26 -7.08 -0.15
C SER A 54 -7.29 -8.10 0.44
N PHE A 55 -7.77 -9.31 0.71
CA PHE A 55 -7.01 -10.36 1.39
C PHE A 55 -7.13 -11.68 0.64
N PHE A 56 -6.06 -12.47 0.68
CA PHE A 56 -5.96 -13.75 0.00
C PHE A 56 -5.15 -14.74 0.84
N GLU A 57 -5.46 -16.02 0.77
CA GLU A 57 -4.72 -17.08 1.47
C GLU A 57 -4.31 -18.20 0.53
N GLY A 58 -3.10 -18.74 0.71
CA GLY A 58 -2.59 -19.88 -0.06
C GLY A 58 -1.07 -19.96 -0.02
N ASP A 59 -0.51 -20.97 -0.70
CA ASP A 59 0.95 -21.20 -0.69
C ASP A 59 1.73 -20.12 -1.47
N SER A 60 1.07 -19.47 -2.43
CA SER A 60 1.63 -18.39 -3.23
C SER A 60 0.52 -17.44 -3.65
N ILE A 61 0.87 -16.19 -4.00
CA ILE A 61 -0.13 -15.21 -4.49
C ILE A 61 -0.86 -15.70 -5.75
N GLN A 62 -0.20 -16.50 -6.60
CA GLN A 62 -0.79 -17.05 -7.82
C GLN A 62 -1.82 -18.16 -7.55
N ALA A 63 -1.64 -18.90 -6.44
CA ALA A 63 -2.53 -19.98 -6.03
C ALA A 63 -3.51 -19.56 -4.91
N ALA A 64 -3.40 -18.32 -4.43
CA ALA A 64 -4.18 -17.85 -3.31
C ALA A 64 -5.63 -17.59 -3.68
N THR A 65 -6.53 -17.87 -2.76
CA THR A 65 -7.97 -17.62 -2.90
C THR A 65 -8.38 -16.40 -2.07
N PRO A 66 -9.43 -15.64 -2.49
CA PRO A 66 -9.91 -14.52 -1.70
C PRO A 66 -10.33 -14.92 -0.28
N LYS A 67 -9.89 -14.14 0.71
CA LYS A 67 -10.20 -14.35 2.13
C LYS A 67 -11.06 -13.21 2.67
N ALA A 68 -12.10 -13.56 3.41
CA ALA A 68 -12.90 -12.62 4.20
C ALA A 68 -12.56 -12.77 5.69
N PHE A 69 -12.65 -11.68 6.44
CA PHE A 69 -12.50 -11.68 7.90
C PHE A 69 -13.84 -11.34 8.54
N ALA A 70 -14.19 -12.04 9.62
CA ALA A 70 -15.50 -11.88 10.27
C ALA A 70 -15.75 -10.46 10.80
N GLU A 71 -14.71 -9.81 11.33
CA GLU A 71 -14.77 -8.41 11.81
C GLU A 71 -14.48 -7.38 10.69
N GLY A 72 -14.24 -7.84 9.46
CA GLY A 72 -13.88 -7.01 8.32
C GLY A 72 -12.52 -6.32 8.47
N ALA A 73 -12.41 -5.15 7.82
CA ALA A 73 -11.24 -4.29 7.89
C ALA A 73 -11.64 -2.87 8.31
N ALA A 74 -10.70 -2.14 8.88
CA ALA A 74 -10.84 -0.75 9.25
C ALA A 74 -9.72 0.11 8.69
N PHE A 75 -10.04 1.35 8.35
CA PHE A 75 -9.13 2.37 7.86
C PHE A 75 -9.17 3.58 8.79
N GLN A 76 -8.02 3.95 9.34
CA GLN A 76 -7.90 5.00 10.36
C GLN A 76 -8.86 4.81 11.56
N GLY A 77 -9.16 3.56 11.90
CA GLY A 77 -10.11 3.21 12.98
C GLY A 77 -11.59 3.19 12.59
N ASN A 78 -11.93 3.55 11.35
CA ASN A 78 -13.30 3.47 10.83
C ASN A 78 -13.50 2.16 10.07
N SER A 79 -14.61 1.47 10.30
CA SER A 79 -14.97 0.27 9.55
C SER A 79 -15.06 0.57 8.05
N MET A 80 -14.58 -0.37 7.24
CA MET A 80 -14.67 -0.31 5.78
C MET A 80 -15.84 -1.15 5.28
N GLU A 81 -16.50 -0.70 4.21
CA GLU A 81 -17.62 -1.40 3.59
C GLU A 81 -17.13 -2.55 2.70
N PRO A 82 -17.58 -3.80 2.90
CA PRO A 82 -17.26 -4.90 2.02
C PRO A 82 -18.02 -4.81 0.70
N ARG A 83 -17.33 -5.04 -0.43
CA ARG A 83 -17.90 -5.12 -1.78
C ARG A 83 -17.28 -6.29 -2.53
N THR A 84 -18.13 -7.15 -3.08
CA THR A 84 -17.68 -8.26 -3.92
C THR A 84 -17.45 -7.77 -5.35
N LEU A 85 -16.25 -7.97 -5.88
CA LEU A 85 -15.89 -7.64 -7.25
C LEU A 85 -16.25 -8.79 -8.22
N PRO A 86 -16.32 -8.51 -9.53
CA PRO A 86 -16.32 -9.57 -10.53
C PRO A 86 -15.16 -10.53 -10.31
N GLY A 87 -15.44 -11.84 -10.28
CA GLY A 87 -14.45 -12.87 -9.91
C GLY A 87 -14.45 -13.26 -8.43
N GLY A 88 -15.37 -12.75 -7.61
CA GLY A 88 -15.59 -13.20 -6.24
C GLY A 88 -14.61 -12.65 -5.21
N THR A 89 -13.69 -11.76 -5.61
CA THR A 89 -12.78 -11.10 -4.67
C THR A 89 -13.54 -10.12 -3.78
N LEU A 90 -13.33 -10.22 -2.47
CA LEU A 90 -13.87 -9.25 -1.52
C LEU A 90 -12.93 -8.05 -1.40
N ARG A 91 -13.47 -6.85 -1.60
CA ARG A 91 -12.76 -5.58 -1.39
C ARG A 91 -13.48 -4.78 -0.30
N TYR A 92 -12.73 -4.41 0.72
CA TYR A 92 -13.19 -3.47 1.73
C TYR A 92 -12.88 -2.06 1.24
N THR A 93 -13.86 -1.16 1.27
CA THR A 93 -13.77 0.20 0.74
C THR A 93 -14.06 1.24 1.82
N PHE A 94 -13.30 2.32 1.82
CA PHE A 94 -13.55 3.53 2.59
C PHE A 94 -13.42 4.73 1.65
N GLU A 95 -14.37 5.65 1.72
CA GLU A 95 -14.41 6.86 0.89
C GLU A 95 -15.05 7.98 1.70
N GLN A 96 -14.29 9.02 2.02
CA GLN A 96 -14.78 10.19 2.75
C GLN A 96 -14.01 11.47 2.36
N PRO A 97 -14.66 12.64 2.47
CA PRO A 97 -13.92 13.91 2.50
C PRO A 97 -12.93 13.93 3.66
N GLY A 98 -11.75 14.51 3.46
CA GLY A 98 -10.70 14.55 4.47
C GLY A 98 -9.45 15.34 4.08
N THR A 99 -8.52 15.43 5.04
CA THR A 99 -7.17 15.94 4.79
C THR A 99 -6.20 14.78 4.56
N TYR A 100 -5.16 15.04 3.78
CA TYR A 100 -4.07 14.07 3.66
C TYR A 100 -3.31 13.92 4.98
N ALA A 101 -2.82 12.71 5.24
CA ALA A 101 -1.90 12.41 6.33
C ALA A 101 -0.69 11.68 5.76
N ASP A 102 0.48 11.88 6.35
CA ASP A 102 1.72 11.24 5.86
C ASP A 102 1.72 9.72 6.08
N THR A 103 0.86 9.22 6.95
CA THR A 103 0.73 7.79 7.27
C THR A 103 -0.73 7.40 7.46
N PHE A 104 -1.12 6.33 6.79
CA PHE A 104 -2.44 5.73 6.86
C PHE A 104 -2.36 4.35 7.50
N ARG A 105 -3.31 4.06 8.39
CA ARG A 105 -3.37 2.79 9.11
C ARG A 105 -4.55 1.96 8.62
N PHE A 106 -4.24 0.76 8.13
CA PHE A 106 -5.21 -0.32 7.98
C PHE A 106 -5.12 -1.25 9.19
N SER A 107 -6.26 -1.76 9.63
CA SER A 107 -6.32 -2.74 10.71
C SER A 107 -7.41 -3.78 10.47
N PHE A 108 -7.14 -5.02 10.88
CA PHE A 108 -8.08 -6.15 10.79
C PHE A 108 -7.75 -7.18 11.88
N ARG A 109 -8.64 -8.13 12.13
CA ARG A 109 -8.39 -9.26 13.05
C ARG A 109 -8.24 -10.53 12.23
N ASP A 110 -7.14 -11.27 12.45
CA ASP A 110 -6.92 -12.55 11.78
C ASP A 110 -7.73 -13.69 12.45
N ASP A 111 -7.71 -14.88 11.84
CA ASP A 111 -8.48 -16.05 12.32
C ASP A 111 -8.04 -16.55 13.70
N LEU A 112 -6.84 -16.18 14.14
CA LEU A 112 -6.33 -16.46 15.49
C LEU A 112 -6.77 -15.40 16.50
N GLY A 113 -7.62 -14.47 16.09
CA GLY A 113 -8.10 -13.37 16.91
C GLY A 113 -7.07 -12.26 17.11
N ARG A 114 -5.92 -12.29 16.42
CA ARG A 114 -4.86 -11.29 16.59
C ARG A 114 -5.19 -10.04 15.79
N GLY A 115 -5.07 -8.88 16.45
CA GLY A 115 -5.14 -7.60 15.75
C GLY A 115 -3.89 -7.41 14.88
N ARG A 116 -4.10 -7.15 13.59
CA ARG A 116 -3.04 -6.83 12.62
C ARG A 116 -3.16 -5.38 12.18
N GLN A 117 -2.03 -4.75 11.93
CA GLN A 117 -1.96 -3.38 11.41
C GLN A 117 -0.97 -3.30 10.26
N VAL A 118 -1.31 -2.51 9.24
CA VAL A 118 -0.40 -2.20 8.14
C VAL A 118 -0.40 -0.70 7.94
N LEU A 119 0.79 -0.12 7.89
CA LEU A 119 0.99 1.31 7.70
C LEU A 119 1.36 1.59 6.23
N VAL A 120 0.67 2.55 5.63
CA VAL A 120 0.95 3.04 4.28
C VAL A 120 1.37 4.49 4.39
N ALA A 121 2.60 4.82 4.01
CA ALA A 121 3.18 6.14 4.23
C ALA A 121 3.85 6.71 2.98
N MET A 122 3.57 7.98 2.69
CA MET A 122 4.19 8.77 1.63
C MET A 122 3.98 10.25 1.96
N ALA A 123 5.03 11.07 1.84
CA ALA A 123 4.89 12.51 2.01
C ALA A 123 4.11 13.13 0.82
N PRO A 124 3.21 14.10 1.05
CA PRO A 124 2.43 14.74 0.00
C PRO A 124 3.30 15.66 -0.87
N ILE A 125 2.70 16.17 -1.95
CA ILE A 125 3.20 17.35 -2.66
C ILE A 125 2.41 18.55 -2.12
N ASP A 126 3.09 19.48 -1.46
CA ASP A 126 2.45 20.67 -0.90
C ASP A 126 2.05 21.66 -2.00
N SER A 127 2.99 21.88 -2.92
CA SER A 127 2.85 22.81 -4.04
C SER A 127 3.87 22.49 -5.12
N PHE A 128 3.61 22.94 -6.35
CA PHE A 128 4.56 22.80 -7.45
C PHE A 128 4.42 23.94 -8.46
N ALA A 129 5.47 24.15 -9.24
CA ALA A 129 5.51 25.15 -10.30
C ALA A 129 6.51 24.76 -11.39
N VAL A 130 6.20 25.11 -12.64
CA VAL A 130 7.17 25.11 -13.74
C VAL A 130 7.93 26.44 -13.69
N THR A 131 9.26 26.37 -13.66
CA THR A 131 10.12 27.57 -13.59
C THR A 131 9.89 28.44 -14.82
N GLY A 132 9.54 29.71 -14.61
CA GLY A 132 9.19 30.62 -15.70
C GLY A 132 7.81 30.37 -16.33
N GLY A 133 7.03 29.41 -15.82
CA GLY A 133 5.69 29.09 -16.34
C GLY A 133 5.67 28.45 -17.73
N GLN A 134 6.83 28.04 -18.25
CA GLN A 134 6.98 27.58 -19.63
C GLN A 134 7.72 26.25 -19.72
N ALA A 135 7.29 25.42 -20.67
CA ALA A 135 8.02 24.24 -21.11
C ALA A 135 8.36 24.40 -22.59
N SER A 136 9.62 24.16 -22.96
CA SER A 136 10.09 24.34 -24.33
C SER A 136 10.43 22.98 -24.95
N LYS A 137 9.92 22.72 -26.15
CA LYS A 137 10.18 21.47 -26.88
C LYS A 137 11.64 21.37 -27.30
N SER A 138 12.31 22.50 -27.54
CA SER A 138 13.74 22.59 -27.86
C SER A 138 14.67 22.56 -26.64
N SER A 139 14.29 23.09 -25.47
CA SER A 139 15.19 23.21 -24.30
C SER A 139 14.77 22.41 -23.06
N GLY A 140 13.56 21.88 -23.02
CA GLY A 140 12.98 21.15 -21.91
C GLY A 140 12.22 22.04 -20.93
N MET A 141 12.11 21.59 -19.69
CA MET A 141 11.47 22.36 -18.60
C MET A 141 12.15 22.08 -17.26
N ALA A 142 11.95 22.99 -16.30
CA ALA A 142 12.36 22.81 -14.92
C ALA A 142 11.13 22.85 -14.00
N LEU A 143 10.91 21.79 -13.23
CA LEU A 143 9.82 21.65 -12.27
C LEU A 143 10.39 21.77 -10.85
N TYR A 144 9.78 22.63 -10.04
CA TYR A 144 9.95 22.62 -8.59
C TYR A 144 8.69 22.05 -7.94
N ALA A 145 8.84 21.07 -7.05
CA ALA A 145 7.72 20.45 -6.32
C ALA A 145 8.06 20.32 -4.83
N ARG A 146 7.53 21.22 -4.00
CA ARG A 146 7.70 21.19 -2.53
C ARG A 146 7.01 19.97 -1.93
N GLY A 147 7.71 19.21 -1.09
CA GLY A 147 7.30 17.87 -0.63
C GLY A 147 7.44 16.78 -1.70
N GLY A 148 7.77 17.17 -2.93
CA GLY A 148 7.85 16.31 -4.11
C GLY A 148 9.18 15.58 -4.26
N LYS A 149 10.06 15.53 -3.25
CA LYS A 149 11.23 14.64 -3.27
C LYS A 149 10.74 13.19 -3.39
N LEU A 150 11.37 12.43 -4.29
CA LEU A 150 11.03 11.04 -4.54
C LEU A 150 11.98 10.11 -3.79
N GLU A 151 11.42 9.23 -2.97
CA GLU A 151 12.16 8.14 -2.33
C GLU A 151 12.25 6.90 -3.24
N ARG A 152 12.94 5.85 -2.77
CA ARG A 152 12.94 4.55 -3.45
C ARG A 152 11.53 3.97 -3.48
N GLY A 153 11.12 3.46 -4.64
CA GLY A 153 9.77 2.92 -4.85
C GLY A 153 8.71 3.99 -5.09
N GLU A 154 9.11 5.27 -5.12
CA GLU A 154 8.23 6.38 -5.46
C GLU A 154 8.40 6.82 -6.92
N SER A 155 7.32 7.34 -7.50
CA SER A 155 7.33 8.01 -8.79
C SER A 155 6.42 9.24 -8.76
N MET A 156 6.68 10.16 -9.68
CA MET A 156 5.83 11.32 -9.94
C MET A 156 5.46 11.31 -11.42
N ILE A 157 4.16 11.30 -11.69
CA ILE A 157 3.60 11.38 -13.04
C ILE A 157 3.12 12.82 -13.24
N LEU A 158 3.70 13.51 -14.21
CA LEU A 158 3.22 14.79 -14.71
C LEU A 158 2.18 14.50 -15.78
N LEU A 159 0.95 14.96 -15.59
CA LEU A 159 -0.15 14.83 -16.55
C LEU A 159 -0.47 16.19 -17.14
N PHE A 160 -0.23 16.32 -18.44
CA PHE A 160 -0.56 17.49 -19.24
C PHE A 160 -1.84 17.23 -20.02
N ASN A 161 -2.75 18.20 -20.04
CA ASN A 161 -3.88 18.23 -20.99
C ASN A 161 -3.86 19.55 -21.75
N ASP A 162 -3.89 19.48 -23.07
CA ASP A 162 -4.00 20.65 -23.94
C ASP A 162 -5.45 21.17 -24.03
N GLU A 163 -5.67 22.28 -24.73
CA GLU A 163 -6.99 22.88 -24.93
C GLU A 163 -7.99 21.95 -25.67
N LYS A 164 -7.49 20.90 -26.34
CA LYS A 164 -8.31 19.86 -27.01
C LYS A 164 -8.52 18.64 -26.11
N ASN A 165 -8.14 18.71 -24.84
CA ASN A 165 -8.15 17.61 -23.87
C ASN A 165 -7.30 16.40 -24.30
N GLN A 166 -6.25 16.60 -25.10
CA GLN A 166 -5.30 15.55 -25.40
C GLN A 166 -4.31 15.44 -24.24
N ALA A 167 -4.24 14.24 -23.66
CA ALA A 167 -3.40 13.95 -22.52
C ALA A 167 -2.00 13.50 -22.94
N ALA A 168 -0.97 14.05 -22.30
CA ALA A 168 0.40 13.57 -22.40
C ALA A 168 1.00 13.40 -21.00
N THR A 169 1.92 12.44 -20.85
CA THR A 169 2.50 12.12 -19.54
C THR A 169 4.02 12.09 -19.55
N ILE A 170 4.61 12.57 -18.46
CA ILE A 170 6.03 12.44 -18.18
C ILE A 170 6.19 11.78 -16.82
N MET A 171 6.85 10.62 -16.79
CA MET A 171 7.15 9.92 -15.54
C MET A 171 8.57 10.24 -15.06
N LEU A 172 8.66 10.53 -13.77
CA LEU A 172 9.88 10.65 -12.98
C LEU A 172 9.89 9.53 -11.93
N THR A 173 11.02 8.84 -11.77
CA THR A 173 11.15 7.72 -10.82
C THR A 173 12.22 8.08 -9.80
N GLY A 174 11.96 7.77 -8.53
CA GLY A 174 12.92 7.98 -7.45
C GLY A 174 14.06 6.93 -7.44
N PRO A 175 15.07 7.14 -6.59
CA PRO A 175 15.20 8.28 -5.69
C PRO A 175 15.67 9.55 -6.41
N SER A 176 15.22 10.72 -5.94
CA SER A 176 15.71 12.03 -6.42
C SER A 176 16.63 12.71 -5.40
N ALA A 177 17.55 13.55 -5.89
CA ALA A 177 18.45 14.32 -5.03
C ALA A 177 17.72 15.44 -4.26
N GLY A 178 16.54 15.86 -4.71
CA GLY A 178 15.76 16.92 -4.11
C GLY A 178 14.44 17.15 -4.82
N GLU A 179 13.93 18.37 -4.70
CA GLU A 179 12.60 18.81 -5.18
C GLU A 179 12.61 19.51 -6.54
N ASN A 180 13.81 19.69 -7.12
CA ASN A 180 14.02 20.32 -8.42
C ASN A 180 14.28 19.25 -9.48
N TYR A 181 13.48 19.27 -10.54
CA TYR A 181 13.53 18.29 -11.62
C TYR A 181 13.79 19.00 -12.94
N ARG A 182 14.89 18.64 -13.60
CA ARG A 182 15.15 19.05 -14.99
C ARG A 182 14.61 17.98 -15.93
N ILE A 183 13.67 18.36 -16.78
CA ILE A 183 13.03 17.48 -17.74
C ILE A 183 13.60 17.82 -19.12
N PRO A 184 14.21 16.85 -19.82
CA PRO A 184 14.90 17.11 -21.07
C PRO A 184 13.92 17.39 -22.22
N ALA A 185 14.38 18.17 -23.20
CA ALA A 185 13.67 18.51 -24.43
C ALA A 185 12.96 17.31 -25.08
N ALA A 186 13.66 16.17 -25.23
CA ALA A 186 13.10 14.95 -25.82
C ALA A 186 11.84 14.39 -25.13
N LYS A 187 11.60 14.71 -23.85
CA LYS A 187 10.36 14.35 -23.15
C LYS A 187 9.26 15.40 -23.37
N VAL A 188 9.63 16.66 -23.53
CA VAL A 188 8.72 17.81 -23.76
C VAL A 188 8.29 17.89 -25.23
N GLU A 189 9.12 17.43 -26.17
CA GLU A 189 8.85 17.43 -27.62
C GLU A 189 7.53 16.74 -28.00
N LYS A 190 7.07 15.80 -27.17
CA LYS A 190 5.82 15.07 -27.37
C LYS A 190 4.57 15.82 -26.90
N LEU A 191 4.73 16.95 -26.21
CA LEU A 191 3.63 17.77 -25.73
C LEU A 191 3.06 18.62 -26.88
N SER A 192 1.75 18.83 -26.85
CA SER A 192 1.08 19.82 -27.71
C SER A 192 1.54 21.23 -27.34
N SER A 193 1.94 22.01 -28.34
CA SER A 193 2.29 23.42 -28.16
C SER A 193 1.05 24.24 -27.80
N GLY A 194 1.25 25.35 -27.07
CA GLY A 194 0.20 26.21 -26.55
C GLY A 194 -0.09 25.97 -25.06
N LYS A 195 -1.23 26.48 -24.61
CA LYS A 195 -1.68 26.35 -23.21
C LYS A 195 -1.99 24.90 -22.85
N ASN A 196 -1.42 24.47 -21.75
CA ASN A 196 -1.68 23.17 -21.15
C ASN A 196 -2.06 23.35 -19.68
N THR A 197 -2.90 22.45 -19.18
CA THR A 197 -3.08 22.23 -17.75
C THR A 197 -2.14 21.12 -17.30
N LEU A 198 -1.51 21.30 -16.15
CA LEU A 198 -0.60 20.33 -15.54
C LEU A 198 -1.05 20.00 -14.12
N TYR A 199 -1.11 18.73 -13.78
CA TYR A 199 -1.14 18.27 -12.39
C TYR A 199 -0.17 17.10 -12.20
N LEU A 200 0.19 16.84 -10.94
CA LEU A 200 1.12 15.81 -10.54
C LEU A 200 0.40 14.68 -9.81
N VAL A 201 0.83 13.45 -10.06
CA VAL A 201 0.45 12.29 -9.26
C VAL A 201 1.71 11.68 -8.66
N LYS A 202 1.88 11.84 -7.35
CA LYS A 202 2.94 11.13 -6.60
C LYS A 202 2.42 9.76 -6.22
N LYS A 203 3.23 8.73 -6.44
CA LYS A 203 2.85 7.34 -6.17
C LYS A 203 3.96 6.63 -5.41
N LYS A 204 3.60 5.70 -4.54
CA LYS A 204 4.52 4.76 -3.90
C LYS A 204 3.94 3.36 -3.91
N ARG A 205 4.77 2.38 -4.30
CA ARG A 205 4.47 0.95 -4.20
C ARG A 205 5.52 0.29 -3.31
N ALA A 206 5.08 -0.50 -2.33
CA ALA A 206 5.97 -1.23 -1.44
C ALA A 206 5.40 -2.60 -1.08
N THR A 207 6.28 -3.53 -0.71
CA THR A 207 5.91 -4.82 -0.14
C THR A 207 6.38 -4.87 1.30
N GLN A 208 5.50 -5.26 2.22
CA GLN A 208 5.77 -5.43 3.64
C GLN A 208 5.58 -6.90 4.00
N LYS A 209 6.48 -7.47 4.81
CA LYS A 209 6.40 -8.86 5.26
C LYS A 209 6.57 -8.90 6.77
N GLU A 210 5.57 -9.42 7.48
CA GLU A 210 5.57 -9.51 8.94
C GLU A 210 4.66 -10.66 9.39
N ASP A 211 5.13 -11.52 10.30
CA ASP A 211 4.34 -12.57 10.96
C ASP A 211 3.39 -13.40 10.05
N GLY A 212 3.88 -13.84 8.89
CA GLY A 212 3.09 -14.65 7.94
C GLY A 212 2.15 -13.84 7.04
N LEU A 213 2.14 -12.51 7.15
CA LEU A 213 1.49 -11.58 6.23
C LEU A 213 2.51 -11.05 5.21
N SER A 214 2.14 -11.11 3.93
CA SER A 214 2.82 -10.41 2.83
C SER A 214 1.87 -9.37 2.24
N ALA A 215 2.07 -8.10 2.57
CA ALA A 215 1.23 -7.00 2.14
C ALA A 215 1.86 -6.22 0.97
N LEU A 216 1.11 -6.04 -0.13
CA LEU A 216 1.39 -5.05 -1.16
C LEU A 216 0.66 -3.76 -0.79
N THR A 217 1.39 -2.65 -0.71
CA THR A 217 0.83 -1.34 -0.40
C THR A 217 1.06 -0.36 -1.55
N ASP A 218 -0.02 0.28 -1.98
CA ASP A 218 -0.02 1.33 -3.00
C ASP A 218 -0.63 2.61 -2.43
N ILE A 219 0.01 3.75 -2.70
CA ILE A 219 -0.54 5.06 -2.34
C ILE A 219 -0.34 6.07 -3.45
N GLU A 220 -1.36 6.90 -3.68
CA GLU A 220 -1.40 7.94 -4.70
C GLU A 220 -1.86 9.28 -4.12
N PHE A 221 -1.17 10.36 -4.48
CA PHE A 221 -1.51 11.74 -4.14
C PHE A 221 -1.65 12.55 -5.43
N TYR A 222 -2.83 13.08 -5.70
CA TYR A 222 -3.15 13.89 -6.87
C TYR A 222 -3.18 15.36 -6.46
N THR A 223 -2.38 16.19 -7.11
CA THR A 223 -2.34 17.63 -6.83
C THR A 223 -3.48 18.39 -7.50
N ASN A 224 -3.65 19.66 -7.12
CA ASN A 224 -4.34 20.65 -7.95
C ASN A 224 -3.64 20.83 -9.32
N THR A 225 -4.37 21.43 -10.27
CA THR A 225 -3.84 21.81 -11.57
C THR A 225 -3.19 23.19 -11.55
N ILE A 226 -2.23 23.41 -12.46
CA ILE A 226 -1.69 24.73 -12.83
C ILE A 226 -1.73 24.88 -14.35
N GLU A 227 -1.65 26.11 -14.84
CA GLU A 227 -1.43 26.38 -16.27
C GLU A 227 0.08 26.39 -16.59
N VAL A 228 0.43 25.87 -17.76
CA VAL A 228 1.79 25.87 -18.32
C VAL A 228 1.69 26.16 -19.81
N GLU A 229 2.51 27.08 -20.30
CA GLU A 229 2.63 27.33 -21.74
C GLU A 229 3.71 26.40 -22.33
N VAL A 230 3.37 25.63 -23.37
CA VAL A 230 4.32 24.78 -24.09
C VAL A 230 4.72 25.49 -25.38
N THR A 231 6.00 25.84 -25.50
CA THR A 231 6.56 26.48 -26.70
C THR A 231 7.35 25.48 -27.54
N ASP A 232 7.51 25.77 -28.82
CA ASP A 232 8.42 25.03 -29.68
C ASP A 232 9.91 25.18 -29.25
#